data_AF-A0A1G3Y0W2-F1
#
_entry.id   AF-A0A1G3Y0W2-F1
#
_cell.length_a   1.000
_cell.length_b   1.000
_cell.length_c   1.000
_cell.angle_alpha   90.00
_cell.angle_beta   90.00
_cell.angle_gamma   90.00
#
_symmetry.space_group_name_H-M   'P 1'
#
loop_
_entity.id
_entity.type
_entity.pdbx_description
1 polymer ?
#
loop_
_entity_poly.entity_id
_entity_poly.type
_entity_poly.pdbx_seq_one_letter_code
_entity_poly.pdbx_strand_id
1 'polypeptide(L)'
;MSHKHESLLRSIFEGPVSGNVHWREVESMLTHLGAKVEPHHGASFRVVLNGVEGFLHRPHNSNTCTKQELRHVRDYLVSAGVSLSQPQAGDS
;
A
#
# COMPACT_ATOMS: atom_id res chain seq x y z
N MET A 1 -15.89 -5.50 -4.30
CA MET A 1 -15.04 -4.68 -5.17
C MET A 1 -15.17 -3.21 -4.78
N SER A 2 -14.35 -2.73 -3.84
CA SER A 2 -14.43 -1.33 -3.41
C SER A 2 -13.68 -0.47 -4.42
N HIS A 3 -14.42 0.16 -5.34
CA HIS A 3 -13.91 1.09 -6.36
C HIS A 3 -12.91 2.12 -5.81
N LYS A 4 -13.02 2.47 -4.52
CA LYS A 4 -12.07 3.35 -3.80
C LYS A 4 -10.64 2.81 -3.78
N HIS A 5 -10.45 1.52 -3.53
CA HIS A 5 -9.11 0.92 -3.49
C HIS A 5 -8.48 0.86 -4.88
N GLU A 6 -9.28 0.57 -5.90
CA GLU A 6 -8.79 0.52 -7.28
C GLU A 6 -8.39 1.92 -7.79
N SER A 7 -9.19 2.95 -7.50
CA SER A 7 -8.83 4.34 -7.78
C SER A 7 -7.59 4.80 -7.01
N LEU A 8 -7.41 4.33 -5.77
CA LEU A 8 -6.21 4.61 -4.97
C LEU A 8 -4.98 3.95 -5.59
N LEU A 9 -5.07 2.66 -5.95
CA LEU A 9 -4.01 1.93 -6.66
C LEU A 9 -3.63 2.64 -7.96
N ARG A 10 -4.60 2.96 -8.83
CA ARG A 10 -4.33 3.72 -10.06
C ARG A 10 -3.66 5.06 -9.77
N SER A 11 -4.12 5.79 -8.77
CA SER A 11 -3.49 7.07 -8.38
C SER A 11 -2.05 6.90 -7.91
N ILE A 12 -1.75 5.83 -7.17
CA ILE A 12 -0.39 5.49 -6.71
C ILE A 12 0.51 5.11 -7.88
N PHE A 13 -0.02 4.35 -8.86
CA PHE A 13 0.74 3.84 -10.00
C PHE A 13 0.91 4.85 -11.15
N GLU A 14 -0.17 5.52 -11.57
CA GLU A 14 -0.21 6.44 -12.72
C GLU A 14 0.28 7.86 -12.36
N GLY A 15 -0.02 8.34 -11.16
CA GLY A 15 0.29 9.70 -10.72
C GLY A 15 -0.55 10.80 -11.42
N PRO A 16 -0.65 12.01 -10.84
CA PRO A 16 -0.08 12.46 -9.58
C PRO A 16 -0.89 11.92 -8.39
N VAL A 17 -0.19 11.30 -7.44
CA VAL A 17 -0.83 10.87 -6.19
C VAL A 17 -1.29 12.14 -5.46
N SER A 18 -2.61 12.33 -5.38
CA SER A 18 -3.21 13.41 -4.58
C SER A 18 -2.61 13.32 -3.19
N GLY A 19 -2.00 14.41 -2.70
CA GLY A 19 -1.26 14.46 -1.43
C GLY A 19 -2.11 14.29 -0.16
N ASN A 20 -3.24 13.58 -0.28
CA ASN A 20 -4.28 13.39 0.72
C ASN A 20 -4.50 11.90 1.07
N VAL A 21 -3.59 11.00 0.67
CA VAL A 21 -3.69 9.58 1.01
C VAL A 21 -3.28 9.38 2.46
N HIS A 22 -4.18 8.87 3.29
CA HIS A 22 -3.87 8.58 4.68
C HIS A 22 -3.19 7.22 4.82
N TRP A 23 -2.27 7.07 5.78
CA TRP A 23 -1.65 5.79 6.12
C TRP A 23 -2.71 4.70 6.37
N ARG A 24 -3.82 5.05 7.03
CA ARG A 24 -4.94 4.14 7.25
C ARG A 24 -5.52 3.57 5.95
N GLU A 25 -5.58 4.36 4.88
CA GLU A 25 -6.07 3.86 3.58
C GLU A 25 -5.06 2.92 2.93
N VAL A 26 -3.76 3.20 3.05
CA VAL A 26 -2.68 2.30 2.59
C VAL A 26 -2.73 0.98 3.36
N GLU A 27 -2.82 1.03 4.69
CA GLU A 27 -2.92 -0.14 5.55
C GLU A 27 -4.17 -0.97 5.24
N SER A 28 -5.32 -0.32 5.08
CA SER A 28 -6.57 -0.98 4.69
C SER A 28 -6.48 -1.61 3.29
N MET A 29 -5.79 -0.97 2.34
CA MET A 29 -5.57 -1.53 1.01
C MET A 29 -4.64 -2.73 1.05
N LEU A 30 -3.53 -2.64 1.79
CA LEU A 30 -2.56 -3.71 1.97
C LEU A 30 -3.21 -4.94 2.63
N THR A 31 -3.90 -4.74 3.75
CA THR A 31 -4.62 -5.81 4.45
C THR A 31 -5.73 -6.41 3.58
N HIS A 32 -6.41 -5.60 2.77
CA HIS A 32 -7.39 -6.09 1.79
C HIS A 32 -6.76 -6.96 0.69
N LEU A 33 -5.52 -6.68 0.29
CA LEU A 33 -4.73 -7.52 -0.62
C LEU A 33 -4.20 -8.81 0.06
N GLY A 34 -4.43 -9.00 1.35
CA GLY A 34 -3.91 -10.12 2.12
C GLY A 34 -2.51 -9.87 2.71
N ALA A 35 -2.05 -8.62 2.73
CA ALA A 35 -0.80 -8.27 3.38
C ALA A 35 -0.95 -8.33 4.91
N LYS A 36 0.09 -8.83 5.59
CA LYS A 36 0.21 -8.75 7.04
C LYS A 36 0.98 -7.49 7.41
N VAL A 37 0.32 -6.53 8.06
CA VAL A 37 0.94 -5.31 8.58
C VAL A 37 1.15 -5.48 10.08
N GLU A 38 2.40 -5.47 10.52
CA GLU A 38 2.76 -5.59 11.93
C GLU A 38 3.56 -4.36 12.38
N PRO A 39 3.25 -3.77 13.56
CA PRO A 39 4.03 -2.68 14.10
C PRO A 39 5.45 -3.17 14.41
N HIS A 40 6.45 -2.43 13.95
CA HIS A 40 7.86 -2.70 14.23
C HIS A 40 8.46 -1.64 15.16
N HIS A 41 9.71 -1.82 15.57
CA HIS A 41 10.43 -0.84 16.38
C HIS A 41 10.48 0.54 15.70
N GLY A 42 10.10 1.58 16.44
CA GLY A 42 10.08 2.97 15.98
C GLY A 42 8.79 3.37 15.26
N ALA A 43 8.90 4.24 14.26
CA ALA A 43 7.80 4.67 13.40
C ALA A 43 7.70 3.81 12.12
N SER A 44 8.04 2.53 12.21
CA SER A 44 8.12 1.60 11.09
C SER A 44 7.13 0.45 11.26
N PHE A 45 6.59 -0.02 10.15
CA PHE A 45 5.65 -1.12 10.06
C PHE A 45 6.21 -2.17 9.12
N ARG A 46 6.28 -3.41 9.61
CA ARG A 46 6.65 -4.56 8.79
C ARG A 46 5.42 -5.00 8.00
N VAL A 47 5.54 -5.07 6.69
CA VAL A 47 4.47 -5.51 5.80
C VAL A 47 4.96 -6.76 5.07
N VAL A 48 4.16 -7.81 5.08
CA VAL A 48 4.46 -9.04 4.33
C VAL A 48 3.29 -9.34 3.39
N LEU A 49 3.53 -9.33 2.09
CA LEU A 49 2.54 -9.57 1.06
C LEU A 49 3.11 -10.55 0.03
N ASN A 50 2.36 -11.61 -0.29
CA ASN A 50 2.77 -12.61 -1.28
C ASN A 50 4.17 -13.23 -1.01
N GLY A 51 4.56 -13.34 0.27
CA GLY A 51 5.89 -13.81 0.69
C GLY A 51 7.01 -12.77 0.58
N VAL A 52 6.72 -11.56 0.09
CA VAL A 52 7.65 -10.43 0.06
C VAL A 52 7.49 -9.60 1.31
N GLU A 53 8.59 -9.40 2.03
CA GLU A 53 8.66 -8.56 3.21
C GLU A 53 9.17 -7.17 2.85
N GLY A 54 8.51 -6.14 3.36
CA GLY A 54 8.89 -4.74 3.23
C GLY A 54 8.69 -3.98 4.52
N PHE A 55 9.42 -2.89 4.66
CA PHE A 55 9.29 -1.98 5.80
C PHE A 55 8.77 -0.65 5.30
N LEU A 56 7.63 -0.24 5.85
CA LEU A 56 7.02 1.04 5.54
C LEU A 56 7.09 1.95 6.75
N HIS A 57 7.38 3.23 6.51
CA HIS A 57 7.44 4.22 7.58
C HIS A 57 6.10 4.92 7.70
N ARG A 58 5.66 5.13 8.94
CA ARG A 58 4.51 5.99 9.20
C ARG A 58 4.97 7.44 9.15
N PRO A 59 4.26 8.32 8.41
CA PRO A 59 4.57 9.74 8.41
C PRO A 59 4.43 10.33 9.83
N HIS A 60 5.48 11.04 10.27
CA HIS A 60 5.69 11.43 11.66
C HIS A 60 4.87 12.66 12.12
N ASN A 61 4.41 13.50 11.19
CA ASN A 61 3.72 14.78 11.51
C ASN A 61 2.28 14.88 11.01
N SER A 62 1.86 13.99 10.12
CA SER A 62 0.50 13.97 9.59
C SER A 62 0.20 12.54 9.23
N ASN A 63 -1.01 12.06 9.52
CA ASN A 63 -1.45 10.72 9.12
C ASN A 63 -1.53 10.52 7.59
N THR A 64 -0.94 11.43 6.80
CA THR A 64 -1.00 11.55 5.36
C THR A 64 0.37 11.19 4.77
N CYS A 65 0.39 10.27 3.82
CA CYS A 65 1.60 9.82 3.15
C CYS A 65 2.09 10.90 2.18
N THR A 66 3.39 11.14 2.17
CA THR A 66 4.02 12.02 1.18
C THR A 66 4.17 11.30 -0.15
N LYS A 67 4.49 12.03 -1.23
CA LYS A 67 4.80 11.43 -2.53
C LYS A 67 5.94 10.42 -2.46
N GLN A 68 6.90 10.61 -1.56
CA GLN A 68 8.02 9.68 -1.36
C GLN A 68 7.54 8.38 -0.72
N GLU A 69 6.73 8.46 0.35
CA GLU A 69 6.15 7.28 1.00
C GLU A 69 5.28 6.49 0.01
N LEU A 70 4.45 7.17 -0.77
CA LEU A 70 3.60 6.53 -1.78
C LEU A 70 4.43 5.87 -2.89
N ARG A 71 5.58 6.46 -3.25
CA ARG A 71 6.53 5.84 -4.19
C ARG A 71 7.15 4.58 -3.60
N HIS A 72 7.52 4.56 -2.31
CA HIS A 72 7.99 3.35 -1.64
C HIS A 72 6.91 2.27 -1.55
N VAL A 73 5.68 2.64 -1.19
CA VAL A 73 4.54 1.70 -1.18
C VAL A 73 4.35 1.09 -2.57
N ARG A 74 4.39 1.90 -3.63
CA ARG A 74 4.30 1.42 -5.01
C ARG A 74 5.41 0.43 -5.34
N ASP A 75 6.66 0.77 -5.03
CA ASP A 75 7.82 -0.07 -5.31
C ASP A 75 7.72 -1.41 -4.58
N TYR A 76 7.29 -1.38 -3.32
CA TYR A 76 6.99 -2.57 -2.53
C TYR A 76 5.86 -3.41 -3.15
N LEU A 77 4.75 -2.80 -3.55
CA LEU A 77 3.64 -3.50 -4.21
C LEU A 77 4.11 -4.20 -5.49
N VAL A 78 4.91 -3.51 -6.32
CA VAL A 78 5.51 -4.09 -7.52
C VAL A 78 6.42 -5.27 -7.17
N SER A 79 7.27 -5.11 -6.15
CA SER A 79 8.14 -6.19 -5.67
C SER A 79 7.36 -7.39 -5.15
N ALA A 80 6.20 -7.17 -4.51
CA ALA A 80 5.28 -8.20 -4.05
C ALA A 80 4.48 -8.87 -5.19
N GLY A 81 4.66 -8.43 -6.43
CA GLY A 81 3.93 -8.92 -7.60
C GLY A 81 2.53 -8.34 -7.75
N VAL A 82 2.18 -7.28 -7.00
CA VAL A 82 0.92 -6.57 -7.16
C VAL A 82 1.01 -5.64 -8.37
N SER A 83 0.18 -5.92 -9.37
CA SER A 83 0.02 -5.09 -10.56
C SER A 83 -1.43 -4.60 -10.66
N LEU A 84 -1.64 -3.44 -11.29
CA LEU A 84 -2.98 -2.89 -11.58
C LEU A 84 -3.89 -3.87 -12.34
N SER A 85 -3.32 -4.89 -12.96
CA SER A 85 -3.98 -5.84 -13.85
C SER A 85 -4.39 -7.17 -13.20
N GLN A 86 -4.46 -7.29 -11.87
CA GLN A 86 -4.90 -8.54 -11.24
C GLN A 86 -6.36 -8.43 -10.74
N PRO A 87 -7.37 -8.63 -11.61
CA PRO A 87 -8.68 -9.04 -11.14
C PRO A 87 -8.52 -10.43 -10.55
N GLN A 88 -8.72 -10.52 -9.23
CA GLN A 88 -9.13 -11.72 -8.48
C GLN A 88 -9.13 -13.03 -9.28
N ALA A 89 -7.96 -13.67 -9.40
CA ALA A 89 -7.88 -15.06 -9.80
C ALA A 89 -7.83 -15.90 -8.53
N GLY A 90 -8.93 -16.60 -8.24
CA GLY A 90 -8.97 -17.64 -7.22
C GLY A 90 -10.01 -17.42 -6.13
N ASP A 91 -11.29 -17.57 -6.48
CA ASP A 91 -12.20 -18.36 -5.65
C ASP A 91 -13.19 -19.05 -6.61
N SER A 92 -12.92 -20.32 -6.87
CA SER A 92 -13.81 -21.30 -7.52
C SER A 92 -13.65 -22.61 -6.78
#